data_AF-A0A536CQC8-F1
#
_entry.id   AF-A0A536CQC8-F1
#
_cell.length_a   1.000
_cell.length_b   1.000
_cell.length_c   1.000
_cell.angle_alpha   90.00
_cell.angle_beta   90.00
_cell.angle_gamma   90.00
#
_symmetry.space_group_name_H-M   'P 1'
#
loop_
_entity.id
_entity.type
_entity.pdbx_description
1 polymer ?
#
loop_
_entity_poly.entity_id
_entity_poly.type
_entity_poly.pdbx_seq_one_letter_code
_entity_poly.pdbx_strand_id
1 'polypeptide(L)'
;MKDGRELLLQGRVGVAGNTFVLALLAGFVASVAMVLAFAVAFVAAVVLSHLPIPLLATWFQGLTSNPFIDIAGPNLYAATAIFFVGGLIWALLYALVFEQRVQGKAWERGVRFAMIPWLFSLLVFMPLVGGGFLGFSLGAGPLPIVGNLILHVVYGAVLGVTWGSAELFIDEALHTSAGEDLQASRVSELGAARGMGVGLALGVGLGLVGAMLVPQLTGAQGLGMNPLAMIVAVGLTGAAFGGFVGSLSAT
;
A
#
# COMPACT_ATOMS: atom_id res chain seq x y z
N MET A 1 45.48 6.48 5.92
CA MET A 1 44.53 5.97 6.94
C MET A 1 43.15 6.63 6.83
N LYS A 2 42.58 6.76 5.61
CA LYS A 2 41.18 7.20 5.41
C LYS A 2 40.17 6.04 5.48
N ASP A 3 40.61 4.83 5.80
CA ASP A 3 39.98 3.62 5.27
C ASP A 3 38.81 3.05 6.08
N GLY A 4 38.86 3.02 7.40
CA GLY A 4 37.87 2.26 8.18
C GLY A 4 36.50 2.93 8.33
N ARG A 5 36.47 4.25 8.52
CA ARG A 5 35.23 5.00 8.80
C ARG A 5 34.39 5.25 7.55
N GLU A 6 35.02 5.55 6.41
CA GLU A 6 34.31 5.76 5.15
C GLU A 6 33.66 4.47 4.64
N LEU A 7 34.34 3.33 4.76
CA LEU A 7 33.77 2.02 4.41
C LEU A 7 32.59 1.61 5.31
N LEU A 8 32.66 1.87 6.62
CA LEU A 8 31.55 1.60 7.54
C LEU A 8 30.33 2.51 7.30
N LEU A 9 30.58 3.77 6.92
CA LEU A 9 29.52 4.70 6.56
C LEU A 9 28.87 4.33 5.22
N GLN A 10 29.65 3.94 4.21
CA GLN A 10 29.14 3.48 2.92
C GLN A 10 28.31 2.19 3.07
N GLY A 11 28.78 1.23 3.88
CA GLY A 11 28.03 -0.01 4.16
C GLY A 11 26.68 0.25 4.85
N ARG A 12 26.65 1.13 5.86
CA ARG A 12 25.39 1.49 6.54
C ARG A 12 24.40 2.24 5.66
N VAL A 13 24.88 3.13 4.80
CA VAL A 13 24.02 3.87 3.86
C VAL A 13 23.43 2.94 2.79
N GLY A 14 24.20 1.97 2.31
CA GLY A 14 23.71 0.95 1.37
C GLY A 14 22.62 0.06 1.97
N VAL A 15 22.81 -0.40 3.21
CA VAL A 15 21.82 -1.24 3.92
C VAL A 15 20.53 -0.46 4.19
N ALA A 16 20.63 0.78 4.70
CA ALA A 16 19.45 1.60 4.99
C ALA A 16 18.63 1.95 3.73
N GLY A 17 19.30 2.20 2.61
CA GLY A 17 18.64 2.42 1.31
C GLY A 17 17.85 1.20 0.83
N ASN A 18 18.44 0.00 0.97
CA ASN A 18 17.78 -1.24 0.59
C ASN A 18 16.57 -1.55 1.49
N THR A 19 16.70 -1.36 2.80
CA THR A 19 15.60 -1.55 3.75
C THR A 19 14.40 -0.66 3.40
N PHE A 20 14.64 0.62 3.11
CA PHE A 20 13.57 1.55 2.75
C PHE A 20 12.83 1.11 1.47
N VAL A 21 13.58 0.78 0.43
CA VAL A 21 13.05 0.32 -0.86
C VAL A 21 12.19 -0.93 -0.71
N LEU A 22 12.70 -1.94 0.00
CA LEU A 22 12.00 -3.21 0.17
C LEU A 22 10.73 -3.03 1.01
N ALA A 23 10.72 -2.05 1.92
CA ALA A 23 9.57 -1.78 2.77
C ALA A 23 8.45 -1.14 1.95
N LEU A 24 8.81 -0.23 1.03
CA LEU A 24 7.86 0.33 0.07
C LEU A 24 7.30 -0.74 -0.87
N LEU A 25 8.13 -1.63 -1.38
CA LEU A 25 7.72 -2.76 -2.22
C LEU A 25 6.75 -3.69 -1.49
N ALA A 26 7.13 -4.15 -0.29
CA ALA A 26 6.31 -5.00 0.55
C ALA A 26 4.97 -4.32 0.89
N GLY A 27 5.01 -3.03 1.24
CA GLY A 27 3.82 -2.22 1.50
C GLY A 27 2.90 -2.06 0.30
N PHE A 28 3.47 -1.84 -0.89
CA PHE A 28 2.71 -1.75 -2.12
C PHE A 28 2.00 -3.08 -2.43
N VAL A 29 2.72 -4.20 -2.38
CA VAL A 29 2.15 -5.53 -2.63
C VAL A 29 1.06 -5.86 -1.61
N ALA A 30 1.29 -5.57 -0.32
CA ALA A 30 0.29 -5.77 0.73
C ALA A 30 -0.96 -4.89 0.52
N SER A 31 -0.78 -3.64 0.10
CA SER A 31 -1.88 -2.72 -0.21
C SER A 31 -2.71 -3.23 -1.39
N VAL A 32 -2.07 -3.68 -2.47
CA VAL A 32 -2.76 -4.30 -3.62
C VAL A 32 -3.56 -5.53 -3.16
N ALA A 33 -2.96 -6.42 -2.38
CA ALA A 33 -3.64 -7.61 -1.88
C ALA A 33 -4.87 -7.27 -1.03
N MET A 34 -4.77 -6.26 -0.15
CA MET A 34 -5.88 -5.80 0.66
C MET A 34 -6.98 -5.15 -0.17
N VAL A 35 -6.66 -4.38 -1.23
CA VAL A 35 -7.66 -3.83 -2.16
C VAL A 35 -8.40 -4.94 -2.89
N LEU A 36 -7.70 -5.96 -3.37
CA LEU A 36 -8.33 -7.11 -4.02
C LEU A 36 -9.26 -7.86 -3.05
N ALA A 37 -8.81 -8.10 -1.81
CA ALA A 37 -9.64 -8.71 -0.78
C ALA A 37 -10.88 -7.86 -0.45
N PHE A 38 -10.72 -6.54 -0.37
CA PHE A 38 -11.83 -5.60 -0.19
C PHE A 38 -12.81 -5.65 -1.35
N ALA A 39 -12.34 -5.64 -2.60
CA ALA A 39 -13.20 -5.70 -3.78
C ALA A 39 -14.05 -6.98 -3.79
N VAL A 40 -13.44 -8.14 -3.51
CA VAL A 40 -14.16 -9.42 -3.40
C VAL A 40 -15.18 -9.38 -2.26
N ALA A 41 -14.78 -8.89 -1.08
CA ALA A 41 -15.68 -8.77 0.07
C ALA A 41 -16.84 -7.80 -0.19
N PHE A 42 -16.60 -6.70 -0.91
CA PHE A 42 -17.61 -5.71 -1.27
C PHE A 42 -18.64 -6.30 -2.25
N VAL A 43 -18.19 -7.00 -3.29
CA VAL A 43 -19.10 -7.71 -4.22
C VAL A 43 -19.93 -8.74 -3.46
N ALA A 44 -19.31 -9.52 -2.58
CA ALA A 44 -20.03 -10.47 -1.72
C ALA A 44 -21.07 -9.76 -0.84
N ALA A 45 -20.72 -8.63 -0.22
CA ALA A 45 -21.65 -7.85 0.58
C ALA A 45 -22.86 -7.34 -0.23
N VAL A 46 -22.65 -6.88 -1.47
CA VAL A 46 -23.74 -6.47 -2.37
C VAL A 46 -24.66 -7.65 -2.69
N VAL A 47 -24.12 -8.83 -2.95
CA VAL A 47 -24.97 -10.02 -3.20
C VAL A 47 -25.73 -10.41 -1.94
N LEU A 48 -25.05 -10.44 -0.79
CA LEU A 48 -25.63 -10.87 0.49
C LEU A 48 -26.64 -9.87 1.06
N SER A 49 -26.63 -8.60 0.62
CA SER A 49 -27.66 -7.63 1.01
C SER A 49 -29.05 -7.94 0.46
N HIS A 50 -29.15 -8.86 -0.51
CA HIS A 50 -30.43 -9.28 -1.13
C HIS A 50 -30.99 -10.58 -0.54
N LEU A 51 -30.37 -11.13 0.51
CA LEU A 51 -30.85 -12.35 1.15
C LEU A 51 -32.23 -12.15 1.80
N PRO A 52 -33.09 -13.19 1.85
CA PRO A 52 -34.41 -13.12 2.49
C PRO A 52 -34.35 -13.14 4.02
N ILE A 53 -33.21 -12.77 4.61
CA ILE A 53 -32.98 -12.71 6.06
C ILE A 53 -32.86 -11.23 6.45
N PRO A 54 -33.92 -10.58 6.97
CA PRO A 54 -33.98 -9.12 7.11
C PRO A 54 -32.83 -8.51 7.90
N LEU A 55 -32.42 -9.14 8.99
CA LEU A 55 -31.31 -8.67 9.82
C LEU A 55 -29.98 -8.66 9.05
N LEU A 56 -29.67 -9.77 8.39
CA LEU A 56 -28.41 -9.95 7.69
C LEU A 56 -28.35 -9.08 6.43
N ALA A 57 -29.46 -8.98 5.70
CA ALA A 57 -29.63 -8.07 4.58
C ALA A 57 -29.39 -6.61 4.99
N THR A 58 -29.97 -6.17 6.12
CA THR A 58 -29.76 -4.81 6.66
C THR A 58 -28.29 -4.56 6.99
N TRP A 59 -27.60 -5.53 7.60
CA TRP A 59 -26.18 -5.37 7.92
C TRP A 59 -25.30 -5.23 6.67
N PHE A 60 -25.52 -6.07 5.67
CA PHE A 60 -24.78 -6.00 4.41
C PHE A 60 -25.12 -4.74 3.61
N GLN A 61 -26.38 -4.29 3.65
CA GLN A 61 -26.78 -3.01 3.08
C GLN A 61 -26.08 -1.83 3.77
N GLY A 62 -25.93 -1.87 5.10
CA GLY A 62 -25.17 -0.86 5.85
C GLY A 62 -23.69 -0.80 5.47
N LEU A 63 -23.08 -1.90 5.00
CA LEU A 63 -21.70 -1.88 4.48
C LEU A 63 -21.57 -1.26 3.09
N THR A 64 -22.60 -1.40 2.25
CA THR A 64 -22.55 -1.00 0.83
C THR A 64 -23.20 0.34 0.57
N SER A 65 -24.13 0.76 1.43
CA SER A 65 -24.92 1.99 1.33
C SER A 65 -24.73 2.82 2.60
N ASN A 66 -23.65 3.58 2.68
CA ASN A 66 -23.33 4.40 3.84
C ASN A 66 -22.58 5.69 3.46
N PRO A 67 -22.52 6.67 4.38
CA PRO A 67 -21.87 7.95 4.13
C PRO A 67 -20.40 7.82 3.72
N PHE A 68 -19.69 6.79 4.17
CA PHE A 68 -18.30 6.56 3.80
C PHE A 68 -18.17 6.22 2.30
N ILE A 69 -19.04 5.35 1.78
CA ILE A 69 -19.11 5.05 0.34
C ILE A 69 -19.55 6.28 -0.45
N ASP A 70 -20.50 7.06 0.07
CA ASP A 70 -20.98 8.29 -0.59
C ASP A 70 -19.88 9.36 -0.71
N ILE A 71 -19.01 9.47 0.30
CA ILE A 71 -17.84 10.37 0.27
C ILE A 71 -16.76 9.84 -0.68
N ALA A 72 -16.49 8.53 -0.64
CA ALA A 72 -15.43 7.90 -1.41
C ALA A 72 -15.79 7.76 -2.91
N GLY A 73 -17.05 7.52 -3.26
CA GLY A 73 -17.51 7.23 -4.62
C GLY A 73 -17.16 8.32 -5.64
N PRO A 74 -17.49 9.60 -5.40
CA PRO A 74 -17.13 10.69 -6.31
C PRO A 74 -15.61 10.94 -6.38
N ASN A 75 -14.87 10.52 -5.35
CA ASN A 75 -13.44 10.80 -5.18
C ASN A 75 -12.62 9.51 -5.05
N LEU A 76 -12.95 8.46 -5.80
CA LEU A 76 -12.35 7.13 -5.66
C LEU A 76 -10.82 7.20 -5.71
N TYR A 77 -10.27 8.02 -6.60
CA TYR A 77 -8.83 8.25 -6.72
C TYR A 77 -8.19 8.78 -5.42
N ALA A 78 -8.85 9.70 -4.71
CA ALA A 78 -8.32 10.27 -3.47
C ALA A 78 -8.39 9.25 -2.34
N ALA A 79 -9.50 8.51 -2.26
CA ALA A 79 -9.64 7.40 -1.34
C ALA A 79 -8.57 6.33 -1.58
N THR A 80 -8.33 5.96 -2.84
CA THR A 80 -7.25 5.04 -3.24
C THR A 80 -5.88 5.58 -2.89
N ALA A 81 -5.59 6.86 -3.15
CA ALA A 81 -4.30 7.46 -2.81
C ALA A 81 -4.04 7.47 -1.31
N ILE A 82 -5.02 7.91 -0.50
CA ILE A 82 -4.92 7.91 0.96
C ILE A 82 -4.69 6.47 1.47
N PHE A 83 -5.41 5.51 0.91
CA PHE A 83 -5.25 4.09 1.25
C PHE A 83 -3.82 3.59 0.96
N PHE A 84 -3.30 3.82 -0.25
CA PHE A 84 -1.96 3.38 -0.63
C PHE A 84 -0.88 4.09 0.17
N VAL A 85 -0.96 5.41 0.35
CA VAL A 85 0.00 6.17 1.16
C VAL A 85 -0.02 5.67 2.61
N GLY A 86 -1.21 5.44 3.17
CA GLY A 86 -1.36 4.85 4.50
C GLY A 86 -0.69 3.49 4.60
N GLY A 87 -0.93 2.60 3.63
CA GLY A 87 -0.28 1.29 3.55
C GLY A 87 1.25 1.39 3.50
N LEU A 88 1.80 2.26 2.66
CA LEU A 88 3.25 2.48 2.57
C LEU A 88 3.84 3.00 3.89
N ILE A 89 3.16 3.93 4.57
CA ILE A 89 3.60 4.43 5.88
C ILE A 89 3.62 3.30 6.91
N TRP A 90 2.57 2.47 6.96
CA TRP A 90 2.54 1.32 7.86
C TRP A 90 3.62 0.29 7.54
N ALA A 91 3.91 0.05 6.27
CA ALA A 91 5.00 -0.86 5.86
C ALA A 91 6.39 -0.34 6.28
N LEU A 92 6.61 0.97 6.16
CA LEU A 92 7.83 1.60 6.68
C LEU A 92 7.94 1.45 8.20
N LEU A 93 6.85 1.69 8.94
CA LEU A 93 6.83 1.49 10.40
C LEU A 93 7.08 0.03 10.79
N TYR A 94 6.53 -0.92 10.02
CA TYR A 94 6.78 -2.34 10.22
C TYR A 94 8.27 -2.66 10.11
N ALA A 95 8.88 -2.33 8.97
CA ALA A 95 10.28 -2.64 8.68
C ALA A 95 11.27 -1.93 9.62
N LEU A 96 11.02 -0.65 9.93
CA LEU A 96 11.98 0.17 10.67
C LEU A 96 11.87 0.02 12.19
N VAL A 97 10.69 -0.33 12.72
CA VAL A 97 10.44 -0.28 14.16
C VAL A 97 10.01 -1.63 14.73
N PHE A 98 9.18 -2.37 14.00
CA PHE A 98 8.44 -3.49 14.58
C PHE A 98 9.06 -4.85 14.29
N GLU A 99 9.62 -5.04 13.10
CA GLU A 99 10.15 -6.33 12.64
C GLU A 99 11.13 -6.94 13.66
N GLN A 100 12.13 -6.17 14.07
CA GLN A 100 13.17 -6.61 15.01
C GLN A 100 12.65 -6.97 16.42
N ARG A 101 11.42 -6.58 16.76
CA ARG A 101 10.86 -6.72 18.11
C ARG A 101 9.97 -7.94 18.28
N VAL A 102 9.59 -8.60 17.19
CA VAL A 102 8.55 -9.63 17.23
C VAL A 102 9.07 -10.96 16.70
N GLN A 103 9.09 -11.97 17.57
CA GLN A 103 9.51 -13.32 17.23
C GLN A 103 8.40 -14.08 16.50
N GLY A 104 8.76 -14.93 15.52
CA GLY A 104 7.84 -15.84 14.84
C GLY A 104 8.05 -15.90 13.33
N LYS A 105 7.18 -16.65 12.65
CA LYS A 105 7.18 -16.75 11.19
C LYS A 105 6.83 -15.38 10.57
N ALA A 106 7.36 -15.12 9.38
CA ALA A 106 7.22 -13.83 8.71
C ALA A 106 5.76 -13.33 8.64
N TRP A 107 4.82 -14.20 8.23
CA TRP A 107 3.39 -13.87 8.18
C TRP A 107 2.78 -13.59 9.57
N GLU A 108 3.21 -14.30 10.62
CA GLU A 108 2.73 -14.09 11.99
C GLU A 108 3.19 -12.75 12.55
N ARG A 109 4.44 -12.36 12.27
CA ARG A 109 4.98 -11.04 12.66
C ARG A 109 4.15 -9.92 12.03
N GLY A 110 3.88 -10.04 10.73
CA GLY A 110 3.08 -9.08 9.99
C GLY A 110 1.61 -9.01 10.45
N VAL A 111 0.98 -10.15 10.77
CA VAL A 111 -0.37 -10.17 11.34
C VAL A 111 -0.41 -9.52 12.72
N ARG A 112 0.55 -9.84 13.60
CA ARG A 112 0.65 -9.19 14.92
C ARG A 112 0.83 -7.68 14.82
N PHE A 113 1.67 -7.23 13.87
CA PHE A 113 1.82 -5.82 13.56
C PHE A 113 0.49 -5.21 13.12
N ALA A 114 -0.22 -5.85 12.20
CA ALA A 114 -1.43 -5.32 11.59
C ALA A 114 -2.60 -5.12 12.56
N MET A 115 -2.52 -5.66 13.78
CA MET A 115 -3.46 -5.31 14.86
C MET A 115 -3.42 -3.82 15.23
N ILE A 116 -2.26 -3.17 15.07
CA ILE A 116 -2.10 -1.73 15.31
C ILE A 116 -2.88 -0.90 14.27
N PRO A 117 -2.64 -1.02 12.95
CA PRO A 117 -3.43 -0.30 11.95
C PRO A 117 -4.90 -0.73 11.96
N TRP A 118 -5.23 -1.98 12.30
CA TRP A 118 -6.61 -2.41 12.50
C TRP A 118 -7.31 -1.57 13.58
N LEU A 119 -6.73 -1.50 14.79
CA LEU A 119 -7.27 -0.68 15.87
C LEU A 119 -7.29 0.80 15.50
N PHE A 120 -6.23 1.31 14.86
CA PHE A 120 -6.21 2.69 14.37
C PHE A 120 -7.38 2.96 13.41
N SER A 121 -7.69 2.02 12.52
CA SER A 121 -8.78 2.18 11.56
C SER A 121 -10.15 2.23 12.24
N LEU A 122 -10.37 1.43 13.28
CA LEU A 122 -11.64 1.37 14.01
C LEU A 122 -11.84 2.55 14.97
N LEU A 123 -10.76 2.99 15.61
CA LEU A 123 -10.80 3.95 16.71
C LEU A 123 -10.53 5.38 16.27
N VAL A 124 -9.80 5.56 15.17
CA VAL A 124 -9.39 6.89 14.66
C VAL A 124 -10.00 7.13 13.29
N PHE A 125 -9.70 6.27 12.31
CA PHE A 125 -10.11 6.53 10.93
C PHE A 125 -11.62 6.49 10.73
N MET A 126 -12.32 5.45 11.21
CA MET A 126 -13.77 5.31 11.05
C MET A 126 -14.56 6.47 11.65
N PRO A 127 -14.29 6.92 12.89
CA PRO A 127 -14.92 8.12 13.43
C PRO A 127 -14.69 9.37 12.57
N LEU A 128 -13.47 9.58 12.07
CA LEU A 128 -13.12 10.75 11.26
C LEU A 128 -13.87 10.80 9.93
N VAL A 129 -14.19 9.64 9.34
CA VAL A 129 -14.89 9.54 8.06
C VAL A 129 -16.41 9.32 8.21
N GLY A 130 -16.95 9.51 9.41
CA GLY A 130 -18.38 9.43 9.69
C GLY A 130 -18.93 8.01 9.92
N GLY A 131 -18.07 7.00 10.00
CA GLY A 131 -18.46 5.62 10.36
C GLY A 131 -18.72 5.41 11.85
N GLY A 132 -18.36 6.38 12.70
CA GLY A 132 -18.51 6.30 14.15
C GLY A 132 -17.52 5.34 14.82
N PHE A 133 -17.59 5.23 16.14
CA PHE A 133 -16.71 4.35 16.91
C PHE A 133 -16.97 2.89 16.54
N LEU A 134 -15.92 2.13 16.21
CA LEU A 134 -15.99 0.74 15.73
C LEU A 134 -16.83 0.52 14.45
N GLY A 135 -17.30 1.58 13.79
CA GLY A 135 -18.17 1.48 12.61
C GLY A 135 -19.67 1.37 12.91
N PHE A 136 -20.11 1.61 14.15
CA PHE A 136 -21.51 1.43 14.49
C PHE A 136 -22.46 2.40 13.79
N SER A 137 -21.99 3.58 13.36
CA SER A 137 -22.82 4.54 12.62
C SER A 137 -23.11 4.08 11.18
N LEU A 138 -22.47 3.00 10.70
CA LEU A 138 -22.75 2.42 9.40
C LEU A 138 -24.03 1.56 9.37
N GLY A 139 -24.63 1.26 10.52
CA GLY A 139 -25.82 0.38 10.58
C GLY A 139 -25.54 -1.08 10.19
N ALA A 140 -24.27 -1.46 10.04
CA ALA A 140 -23.83 -2.77 9.55
C ALA A 140 -23.64 -3.84 10.65
N GLY A 141 -24.15 -3.59 11.86
CA GLY A 141 -23.95 -4.48 13.01
C GLY A 141 -22.46 -4.69 13.32
N PRO A 142 -22.01 -5.92 13.60
CA PRO A 142 -20.60 -6.22 13.90
C PRO A 142 -19.71 -6.31 12.64
N LEU A 143 -20.29 -6.29 11.44
CA LEU A 143 -19.56 -6.54 10.20
C LEU A 143 -18.40 -5.55 9.94
N PRO A 144 -18.49 -4.25 10.27
CA PRO A 144 -17.35 -3.35 10.10
C PRO A 144 -16.12 -3.79 10.89
N ILE A 145 -16.29 -4.32 12.10
CA ILE A 145 -15.19 -4.79 12.95
C ILE A 145 -14.55 -6.03 12.33
N VAL A 146 -15.38 -7.02 11.96
CA VAL A 146 -14.91 -8.31 11.44
C VAL A 146 -14.31 -8.17 10.05
N GLY A 147 -14.99 -7.48 9.14
CA GLY A 147 -14.50 -7.23 7.78
C GLY A 147 -13.19 -6.46 7.79
N ASN A 148 -13.10 -5.41 8.61
CA ASN A 148 -11.88 -4.62 8.74
C ASN A 148 -10.72 -5.44 9.36
N LEU A 149 -11.01 -6.32 10.34
CA LEU A 149 -10.02 -7.27 10.87
C LEU A 149 -9.48 -8.19 9.79
N ILE A 150 -10.36 -8.80 8.99
CA ILE A 150 -9.95 -9.70 7.89
C ILE A 150 -9.01 -8.96 6.93
N LEU A 151 -9.36 -7.74 6.52
CA LEU A 151 -8.54 -6.96 5.59
C LEU A 151 -7.15 -6.65 6.17
N HIS A 152 -7.06 -6.30 7.45
CA HIS A 152 -5.78 -6.03 8.09
C HIS A 152 -4.96 -7.31 8.33
N VAL A 153 -5.60 -8.45 8.60
CA VAL A 153 -4.91 -9.75 8.65
C VAL A 153 -4.31 -10.08 7.29
N VAL A 154 -5.05 -9.87 6.19
CA VAL A 154 -4.53 -10.05 4.81
C VAL A 154 -3.35 -9.13 4.56
N TYR A 155 -3.50 -7.83 4.83
CA TYR A 155 -2.43 -6.85 4.69
C TYR A 155 -1.18 -7.26 5.48
N GLY A 156 -1.35 -7.58 6.76
CA GLY A 156 -0.27 -7.98 7.66
C GLY A 156 0.43 -9.25 7.21
N ALA A 157 -0.33 -10.28 6.84
CA ALA A 157 0.25 -11.54 6.36
C ALA A 157 1.08 -11.33 5.10
N VAL A 158 0.57 -10.60 4.11
CA VAL A 158 1.27 -10.32 2.85
C VAL A 158 2.49 -9.44 3.09
N LEU A 159 2.37 -8.38 3.89
CA LEU A 159 3.49 -7.52 4.27
C LEU A 159 4.61 -8.32 4.95
N GLY A 160 4.25 -9.16 5.93
CA GLY A 160 5.20 -9.99 6.65
C GLY A 160 5.92 -10.97 5.74
N VAL A 161 5.20 -11.70 4.88
CA VAL A 161 5.81 -12.65 3.93
C VAL A 161 6.70 -11.94 2.93
N THR A 162 6.22 -10.88 2.28
CA THR A 162 7.00 -10.15 1.26
C THR A 162 8.27 -9.54 1.84
N TRP A 163 8.17 -8.96 3.03
CA TRP A 163 9.34 -8.43 3.75
C TRP A 163 10.30 -9.54 4.19
N GLY A 164 9.80 -10.62 4.81
CA GLY A 164 10.64 -11.72 5.26
C GLY A 164 11.34 -12.46 4.12
N SER A 165 10.70 -12.58 2.95
CA SER A 165 11.35 -13.06 1.74
C SER A 165 12.46 -12.10 1.29
N ALA A 166 12.21 -10.79 1.31
CA ALA A 166 13.20 -9.79 0.96
C ALA A 166 14.43 -9.80 1.90
N GLU A 167 14.22 -10.00 3.21
CA GLU A 167 15.30 -10.18 4.18
C GLU A 167 16.15 -11.40 3.88
N LEU A 168 15.54 -12.55 3.60
CA LEU A 168 16.26 -13.77 3.23
C LEU A 168 17.12 -13.55 1.98
N PHE A 169 16.59 -12.85 0.97
CA PHE A 169 17.36 -12.51 -0.22
C PHE A 169 18.55 -11.62 0.11
N ILE A 170 18.42 -10.65 1.02
CA ILE A 170 19.54 -9.80 1.47
C ILE A 170 20.58 -10.60 2.25
N ASP A 171 20.16 -11.47 3.17
CA ASP A 171 21.06 -12.24 4.02
C ASP A 171 21.83 -13.29 3.19
N GLU A 172 21.14 -14.01 2.31
CA GLU A 172 21.75 -14.91 1.33
C GLU A 172 22.79 -14.15 0.49
N ALA A 173 22.41 -12.99 -0.03
CA ALA A 173 23.26 -12.07 -0.79
C ALA A 173 24.49 -11.55 -0.06
N LEU A 174 24.46 -11.50 1.28
CA LEU A 174 25.57 -11.08 2.14
C LEU A 174 26.47 -12.26 2.52
N HIS A 175 25.92 -13.47 2.61
CA HIS A 175 26.65 -14.68 2.97
C HIS A 175 27.25 -15.42 1.76
N THR A 176 26.61 -15.36 0.60
CA THR A 176 27.12 -15.92 -0.67
C THR A 176 27.83 -14.84 -1.48
N SER A 177 29.12 -14.64 -1.21
CA SER A 177 30.02 -14.07 -2.21
C SER A 177 30.27 -15.10 -3.33
N ALA A 178 29.29 -15.28 -4.22
CA ALA A 178 29.39 -15.98 -5.51
C ALA A 178 28.20 -15.47 -6.35
N GLY A 179 28.33 -14.68 -7.40
CA GLY A 179 29.27 -14.72 -8.52
C GLY A 179 28.38 -14.60 -9.76
N GLU A 180 28.20 -13.39 -10.26
CA GLU A 180 27.49 -12.98 -11.50
C GLU A 180 25.94 -13.08 -11.50
N ASP A 181 25.30 -14.22 -11.24
CA ASP A 181 23.83 -14.36 -11.40
C ASP A 181 23.01 -13.61 -10.33
N LEU A 182 23.49 -13.59 -9.08
CA LEU A 182 22.85 -12.83 -7.99
C LEU A 182 23.03 -11.32 -8.14
N GLN A 183 24.08 -10.87 -8.83
CA GLN A 183 24.26 -9.45 -9.14
C GLN A 183 23.21 -8.99 -10.15
N ALA A 184 22.93 -9.77 -11.20
CA ALA A 184 21.93 -9.43 -12.20
C ALA A 184 20.52 -9.27 -11.59
N SER A 185 20.08 -10.20 -10.72
CA SER A 185 18.78 -10.11 -10.05
C SER A 185 18.70 -8.91 -9.09
N ARG A 186 19.75 -8.69 -8.29
CA ARG A 186 19.78 -7.59 -7.31
C ARG A 186 19.81 -6.23 -7.99
N VAL A 187 20.54 -6.10 -9.11
CA VAL A 187 20.55 -4.88 -9.92
C VAL A 187 19.16 -4.68 -10.54
N SER A 188 18.49 -5.73 -11.03
CA SER A 188 17.12 -5.64 -11.57
C SER A 188 16.09 -5.17 -10.53
N GLU A 189 16.16 -5.69 -9.30
CA GLU A 189 15.27 -5.26 -8.22
C GLU A 189 15.53 -3.81 -7.79
N LEU A 190 16.80 -3.43 -7.64
CA LEU A 190 17.18 -2.04 -7.35
C LEU A 190 16.77 -1.09 -8.46
N GLY A 191 16.90 -1.55 -9.71
CA GLY A 191 16.42 -0.88 -10.91
C GLY A 191 14.93 -0.67 -10.84
N ALA A 192 14.14 -1.73 -10.61
CA ALA A 192 12.70 -1.67 -10.51
C ALA A 192 12.26 -0.70 -9.42
N ALA A 193 12.85 -0.78 -8.23
CA ALA A 193 12.54 0.10 -7.12
C ALA A 193 12.86 1.57 -7.38
N ARG A 194 14.07 1.87 -7.88
CA ARG A 194 14.45 3.23 -8.28
C ARG A 194 13.53 3.73 -9.38
N GLY A 195 13.23 2.86 -10.32
CA GLY A 195 12.27 3.09 -11.38
C GLY A 195 10.90 3.45 -10.85
N MET A 196 10.34 2.71 -9.89
CA MET A 196 9.07 3.04 -9.24
C MET A 196 9.11 4.39 -8.54
N GLY A 197 10.18 4.68 -7.79
CA GLY A 197 10.33 5.96 -7.09
C GLY A 197 10.41 7.15 -8.06
N VAL A 198 11.26 7.06 -9.08
CA VAL A 198 11.43 8.09 -10.12
C VAL A 198 10.15 8.22 -10.95
N GLY A 199 9.56 7.09 -11.35
CA GLY A 199 8.33 7.04 -12.10
C GLY A 199 7.14 7.62 -11.34
N LEU A 200 7.03 7.36 -10.04
CA LEU A 200 6.03 7.99 -9.17
C LEU A 200 6.24 9.51 -9.09
N ALA A 201 7.48 9.95 -8.86
CA ALA A 201 7.80 11.38 -8.76
C ALA A 201 7.50 12.12 -10.08
N LEU A 202 7.92 11.56 -11.22
CA LEU A 202 7.64 12.10 -12.54
C LEU A 202 6.15 12.05 -12.87
N GLY A 203 5.46 10.95 -12.54
CA GLY A 203 4.03 10.79 -12.74
C GLY A 203 3.22 11.82 -11.94
N VAL A 204 3.59 12.05 -10.68
CA VAL A 204 2.99 13.11 -9.85
C VAL A 204 3.26 14.50 -10.45
N GLY A 205 4.49 14.77 -10.89
CA GLY A 205 4.86 16.05 -11.53
C GLY A 205 4.10 16.31 -12.83
N LEU A 206 4.02 15.33 -13.72
CA LEU A 206 3.26 15.41 -14.97
C LEU A 206 1.75 15.50 -14.71
N GLY A 207 1.26 14.78 -13.71
CA GLY A 207 -0.11 14.88 -13.24
C GLY A 207 -0.45 16.28 -12.74
N LEU A 208 0.47 16.93 -12.00
CA LEU A 208 0.31 18.31 -11.52
C LEU A 208 0.31 19.31 -12.68
N VAL A 209 1.24 19.17 -13.62
CA VAL A 209 1.31 20.03 -14.81
C VAL A 209 0.06 19.87 -15.67
N GLY A 210 -0.37 18.64 -15.92
CA GLY A 210 -1.62 18.35 -16.61
C GLY A 210 -2.82 18.97 -15.87
N ALA A 211 -2.86 18.85 -14.54
CA ALA A 211 -3.94 19.36 -13.71
C ALA A 211 -4.10 20.89 -13.81
N MET A 212 -2.99 21.59 -14.00
CA MET A 212 -2.97 23.05 -14.15
C MET A 212 -3.22 23.49 -15.60
N LEU A 213 -2.65 22.80 -16.59
CA LEU A 213 -2.66 23.22 -17.99
C LEU A 213 -3.88 22.74 -18.78
N VAL A 214 -4.38 21.53 -18.54
CA VAL A 214 -5.51 20.96 -19.32
C VAL A 214 -6.77 21.83 -19.23
N PRO A 215 -7.18 22.35 -18.05
CA PRO A 215 -8.33 23.25 -17.97
C PRO A 215 -8.12 24.57 -18.72
N GLN A 216 -6.88 25.10 -18.73
CA GLN A 216 -6.55 26.36 -19.40
C GLN A 216 -6.54 26.23 -20.93
N LEU A 217 -6.09 25.08 -21.44
CA LEU A 217 -5.93 24.84 -22.88
C LEU A 217 -7.22 24.34 -23.54
N THR A 218 -8.05 23.57 -22.83
CA THR A 218 -9.23 22.92 -23.42
C THR A 218 -10.54 23.60 -23.05
N GLY A 219 -10.54 24.53 -22.09
CA GLY A 219 -11.76 25.18 -21.56
C GLY A 219 -12.71 24.23 -20.83
N ALA A 220 -12.41 22.93 -20.80
CA ALA A 220 -13.10 21.90 -20.07
C ALA A 220 -12.24 21.50 -18.86
N GLN A 221 -12.87 21.30 -17.69
CA GLN A 221 -12.25 20.47 -16.66
C GLN A 221 -11.96 19.12 -17.31
N GLY A 222 -10.67 18.80 -17.55
CA GLY A 222 -10.26 17.73 -18.47
C GLY A 222 -11.07 16.45 -18.29
N LEU A 223 -11.79 16.02 -19.35
CA LEU A 223 -12.62 14.81 -19.36
C LEU A 223 -13.65 14.68 -18.20
N GLY A 224 -13.97 15.76 -17.48
CA GLY A 224 -14.75 15.70 -16.24
C GLY A 224 -14.01 15.08 -15.04
N MET A 225 -12.70 14.79 -15.18
CA MET A 225 -11.88 14.23 -14.12
C MET A 225 -11.38 15.34 -13.18
N ASN A 226 -11.46 15.09 -11.88
CA ASN A 226 -10.88 15.97 -10.88
C ASN A 226 -9.35 16.08 -11.07
N PRO A 227 -8.73 17.28 -10.97
CA PRO A 227 -7.29 17.47 -11.08
C PRO A 227 -6.44 16.53 -10.20
N LEU A 228 -6.90 16.23 -8.99
CA LEU A 228 -6.25 15.27 -8.09
C LEU A 228 -6.34 13.83 -8.61
N ALA A 229 -7.39 13.47 -9.33
CA ALA A 229 -7.55 12.16 -9.96
C ALA A 229 -6.48 11.93 -11.02
N MET A 230 -6.23 12.95 -11.82
CA MET A 230 -5.19 12.89 -12.83
C MET A 230 -3.80 12.79 -12.20
N ILE A 231 -3.55 13.52 -11.10
CA ILE A 231 -2.28 13.41 -10.37
C ILE A 231 -2.04 11.99 -9.85
N VAL A 232 -3.06 11.39 -9.21
CA VAL A 232 -2.94 10.04 -8.64
C VAL A 232 -2.84 8.99 -9.73
N ALA A 233 -3.68 9.05 -10.76
CA ALA A 233 -3.65 8.08 -11.85
C ALA A 233 -2.30 8.12 -12.58
N VAL A 234 -1.85 9.31 -12.97
CA VAL A 234 -0.55 9.49 -13.64
C VAL A 234 0.61 9.13 -12.70
N GLY A 235 0.48 9.41 -11.39
CA GLY A 235 1.44 8.98 -10.38
C GLY A 235 1.58 7.46 -10.25
N LEU A 236 0.47 6.73 -10.11
CA LEU A 236 0.46 5.27 -10.00
C LEU A 236 0.88 4.60 -11.30
N THR A 237 0.41 5.09 -12.44
CA THR A 237 0.87 4.64 -13.77
C THR A 237 2.36 4.92 -13.94
N GLY A 238 2.83 6.09 -13.51
CA GLY A 238 4.24 6.45 -13.49
C GLY A 238 5.05 5.51 -12.61
N ALA A 239 4.57 5.18 -11.42
CA ALA A 239 5.23 4.21 -10.53
C ALA A 239 5.32 2.82 -11.17
N ALA A 240 4.20 2.30 -11.71
CA ALA A 240 4.18 0.98 -12.35
C ALA A 240 5.10 0.92 -13.59
N PHE A 241 5.01 1.93 -14.46
CA PHE A 241 5.85 2.02 -15.66
C PHE A 241 7.33 2.23 -15.30
N GLY A 242 7.60 3.08 -14.31
CA GLY A 242 8.93 3.27 -13.77
C GLY A 242 9.50 1.98 -13.21
N GLY A 243 8.71 1.20 -12.48
CA GLY A 243 9.11 -0.12 -12.00
C GLY A 243 9.52 -1.06 -13.12
N PHE A 244 8.71 -1.12 -14.17
CA PHE A 244 8.99 -1.92 -15.35
C PHE A 244 10.25 -1.47 -16.11
N VAL A 245 10.40 -0.17 -16.39
CA VAL A 245 11.60 0.37 -17.06
C VAL A 245 12.84 0.17 -16.18
N GLY A 246 12.68 0.38 -14.88
CA GLY A 246 13.70 0.17 -13.88
C GLY A 246 14.23 -1.25 -13.90
N SER A 247 13.36 -2.26 -13.91
CA SER A 247 13.77 -3.67 -13.95
C SER A 247 14.54 -4.01 -15.23
N LEU A 248 14.19 -3.39 -16.36
CA LEU A 248 14.83 -3.60 -17.67
C LEU A 248 16.15 -2.84 -17.84
N SER A 249 16.29 -1.67 -17.21
CA SER A 249 17.51 -0.85 -17.31
C SER A 249 18.69 -1.37 -16.48
N ALA A 250 18.42 -2.41 -15.70
CA ALA A 250 19.31 -2.98 -14.71
C ALA A 250 19.98 -4.29 -15.18
N THR A 251 19.65 -4.75 -16.39
CA THR A 251 20.37 -5.79 -17.13
C THR A 251 21.48 -5.17 -17.96
#